data_AF-A0A933ZU14-F1
#
_entry.id   AF-A0A933ZU14-F1
#
_cell.length_a   1.000
_cell.length_b   1.000
_cell.length_c   1.000
_cell.angle_alpha   90.00
_cell.angle_beta   90.00
_cell.angle_gamma   90.00
#
_symmetry.space_group_name_H-M   'P 1'
#
loop_
_entity.id
_entity.type
_entity.pdbx_description
1 polymer ?
#
loop_
_entity_poly.entity_id
_entity_poly.type
_entity_poly.pdbx_seq_one_letter_code
_entity_poly.pdbx_strand_id
1 'polypeptide(L)'
;MRTLLIVDDNVELASLLAVVAEVHGFSARMVHTGKDALAFLDQQVPEAALVDLLLPDMAGQDLLRDLRDKGVITFAMSGVFCGEHFAKAAIETHGARAYFEKPFTARDAMIKVAALVEVSCPSPVSPVPTGPEGDPPGAEQEAGAQDAPQRADRLLPPLEAMVSTETTGIFAKPAIPPPPPLEALVADSDAAVPPPESEPPPPDSGPAADSQPQAGVEEPAPEAAPPPEPEQESWSAPTLPEPDTSEPSSSLPFSGRDVWAAPPPMRVMEIPAESPVPMVPGLAARLLATIAERRASGELRLKRGDVLKVVGLKEGRIVFAASNLGAERLPRFSLRAGRLPNDRLSALQLEIRKGVRTQEALVSLGILNQTELIDLLEQLIREITWSLLDVEGGDAQFVVRAPERKGLVPLALEAVPLVLDGYRKAFTLVRLRELVEESKRYVQLPDAAATASKLHLSPGETTLFAAADGSKTVEDLVLLSELGEREALAALVGFTHLGLLEARVAANRRIVFA
;
A
#
# COMPACT_ATOMS: atom_id res chain seq x y z
N MET A 1 30.72 -26.96 5.27
CA MET A 1 29.58 -26.02 5.25
C MET A 1 28.72 -26.39 4.07
N ARG A 2 27.40 -26.45 4.26
CA ARG A 2 26.47 -26.88 3.20
C ARG A 2 26.29 -25.77 2.18
N THR A 3 26.46 -26.03 0.88
CA THR A 3 26.33 -24.98 -0.14
C THR A 3 24.88 -24.83 -0.59
N LEU A 4 24.32 -23.62 -0.49
CA LEU A 4 23.00 -23.27 -1.00
C LEU A 4 23.14 -22.35 -2.22
N LEU A 5 22.63 -22.78 -3.37
CA LEU A 5 22.54 -21.93 -4.56
C LEU A 5 21.23 -21.13 -4.52
N ILE A 6 21.30 -19.81 -4.68
CA ILE A 6 20.13 -18.92 -4.74
C ILE A 6 20.08 -18.34 -6.15
N VAL A 7 19.00 -18.63 -6.87
CA VAL A 7 18.77 -18.19 -8.26
C VAL A 7 17.57 -17.24 -8.28
N ASP A 8 17.84 -15.94 -8.34
CA ASP A 8 16.81 -14.89 -8.34
C ASP A 8 17.32 -13.67 -9.12
N ASP A 9 16.51 -13.15 -10.04
CA ASP A 9 16.86 -11.98 -10.85
C ASP A 9 16.83 -10.68 -10.03
N ASN A 10 16.18 -10.70 -8.87
CA ASN A 10 16.21 -9.64 -7.88
C ASN A 10 17.42 -9.77 -6.96
N VAL A 11 18.47 -9.00 -7.30
CA VAL A 11 19.75 -8.95 -6.55
C VAL A 11 19.55 -8.61 -5.06
N GLU A 12 18.62 -7.73 -4.72
CA GLU A 12 18.38 -7.32 -3.32
C GLU A 12 17.82 -8.47 -2.49
N LEU A 13 16.83 -9.19 -3.04
CA LEU A 13 16.22 -10.35 -2.38
C LEU A 13 17.22 -11.51 -2.28
N ALA A 14 17.96 -11.79 -3.35
CA ALA A 14 19.03 -12.80 -3.33
C ALA A 14 20.06 -12.50 -2.24
N SER A 15 20.48 -11.23 -2.12
CA SER A 15 21.45 -10.79 -1.11
C SER A 15 20.92 -10.97 0.31
N LEU A 16 19.65 -10.60 0.56
CA LEU A 16 19.03 -10.82 1.86
C LEU A 16 18.92 -12.31 2.19
N LEU A 17 18.50 -13.14 1.23
CA LEU A 17 18.41 -14.59 1.41
C LEU A 17 19.77 -15.20 1.68
N ALA A 18 20.83 -14.73 1.02
CA ALA A 18 22.19 -15.20 1.25
C ALA A 18 22.68 -14.87 2.66
N VAL A 19 22.50 -13.64 3.13
CA VAL A 19 22.87 -13.22 4.49
C VAL A 19 22.13 -14.07 5.54
N VAL A 20 20.83 -14.30 5.36
CA VAL A 20 20.04 -15.10 6.30
C VAL A 20 20.42 -16.58 6.22
N ALA A 21 20.72 -17.10 5.03
CA ALA A 21 21.19 -18.48 4.84
C ALA A 21 22.52 -18.74 5.58
N GLU A 22 23.45 -17.78 5.58
CA GLU A 22 24.71 -17.86 6.32
C GLU A 22 24.48 -17.97 7.83
N VAL A 23 23.54 -17.21 8.38
CA VAL A 23 23.13 -17.31 9.80
C VAL A 23 22.58 -18.70 10.13
N HIS A 24 21.94 -19.36 9.15
CA HIS A 24 21.41 -20.72 9.28
C HIS A 24 22.40 -21.83 8.86
N GLY A 25 23.70 -21.52 8.73
CA GLY A 25 24.77 -22.51 8.54
C GLY A 25 25.02 -22.95 7.10
N PHE A 26 24.43 -22.27 6.11
CA PHE A 26 24.69 -22.49 4.69
C PHE A 26 25.76 -21.53 4.16
N SER A 27 26.61 -22.00 3.26
CA SER A 27 27.41 -21.13 2.40
C SER A 27 26.56 -20.79 1.18
N ALA A 28 26.02 -19.57 1.13
CA ALA A 28 25.14 -19.15 0.04
C ALA A 28 25.94 -18.68 -1.19
N ARG A 29 25.55 -19.16 -2.37
CA ARG A 29 26.03 -18.62 -3.66
C ARG A 29 24.86 -18.04 -4.41
N MET A 30 24.99 -16.80 -4.85
CA MET A 30 23.94 -16.11 -5.62
C MET A 30 24.28 -16.09 -7.10
N VAL A 31 23.27 -16.31 -7.92
CA VAL A 31 23.28 -16.12 -9.37
C VAL A 31 21.95 -15.50 -9.79
N HIS A 32 21.94 -14.75 -10.89
CA HIS A 32 20.79 -13.91 -11.27
C HIS A 32 20.13 -14.32 -12.59
N THR A 33 20.64 -15.38 -13.22
CA THR A 33 20.10 -15.95 -14.45
C THR A 33 20.16 -17.47 -14.37
N GLY A 34 19.31 -18.16 -15.13
CA GLY A 34 19.31 -19.62 -15.19
C GLY A 34 20.59 -20.15 -15.86
N LYS A 35 21.11 -19.46 -16.88
CA LYS A 35 22.41 -19.78 -17.50
C LYS A 35 23.56 -19.71 -16.51
N ASP A 36 23.61 -18.69 -15.65
CA ASP A 36 24.65 -18.59 -14.61
C ASP A 36 24.51 -19.72 -13.59
N ALA A 37 23.28 -20.13 -13.28
CA ALA A 37 23.01 -21.29 -12.40
C ALA A 37 23.52 -22.59 -13.03
N LEU A 38 23.25 -22.84 -14.31
CA LEU A 38 23.77 -24.00 -15.03
C LEU A 38 25.31 -23.99 -15.12
N ALA A 39 25.90 -22.84 -15.43
CA ALA A 39 27.36 -22.69 -15.45
C ALA A 39 27.99 -22.94 -14.06
N PHE A 40 27.31 -22.53 -12.99
CA PHE A 40 27.72 -22.84 -11.62
C PHE A 40 27.62 -24.35 -11.33
N LEU A 41 26.54 -25.01 -11.77
CA LEU A 41 26.34 -26.46 -11.59
C LEU A 41 27.37 -27.32 -12.29
N ASP A 42 28.04 -26.80 -13.32
CA ASP A 42 29.14 -27.50 -14.00
C ASP A 42 30.47 -27.35 -13.26
N GLN A 43 30.60 -26.35 -12.39
CA GLN A 43 31.79 -26.11 -11.56
C GLN A 43 31.67 -26.78 -10.20
N GLN A 44 30.50 -26.68 -9.56
CA GLN A 44 30.24 -27.17 -8.22
C GLN A 44 28.78 -27.59 -8.09
N VAL A 45 28.53 -28.80 -7.59
CA VAL A 45 27.17 -29.26 -7.28
C VAL A 45 26.80 -28.78 -5.86
N PRO A 46 25.82 -27.87 -5.70
CA PRO A 46 25.35 -27.43 -4.39
C PRO A 46 24.51 -28.53 -3.72
N GLU A 47 24.38 -28.47 -2.39
CA GLU A 47 23.53 -29.42 -1.66
C GLU A 47 22.04 -29.06 -1.81
N ALA A 48 21.74 -27.77 -1.88
CA ALA A 48 20.41 -27.26 -2.09
C ALA A 48 20.40 -26.08 -3.05
N ALA A 49 19.27 -25.87 -3.71
CA ALA A 49 19.04 -24.72 -4.57
C ALA A 49 17.67 -24.11 -4.30
N LEU A 50 17.61 -22.79 -4.11
CA LEU A 50 16.39 -22.00 -4.05
C LEU A 50 16.25 -21.22 -5.36
N VAL A 51 15.22 -21.53 -6.14
CA VAL A 51 15.08 -21.10 -7.54
C VAL A 51 13.79 -20.32 -7.74
N ASP A 52 13.88 -19.09 -8.27
CA ASP A 52 12.71 -18.39 -8.79
C ASP A 52 12.19 -19.09 -10.05
N LEU A 53 10.88 -19.33 -10.10
CA LEU A 53 10.22 -19.89 -11.27
C LEU A 53 10.22 -18.92 -12.47
N LEU A 54 10.37 -17.62 -12.22
CA LEU A 54 10.47 -16.59 -13.25
C LEU A 54 11.89 -16.06 -13.34
N LEU A 55 12.67 -16.62 -14.27
CA LEU A 55 13.99 -16.10 -14.63
C LEU A 55 13.94 -15.40 -15.99
N PRO A 56 14.79 -14.39 -16.22
CA PRO A 56 14.74 -13.58 -17.44
C PRO A 56 15.15 -14.33 -18.71
N ASP A 57 15.86 -15.45 -18.58
CA ASP A 57 16.51 -16.17 -19.68
C ASP A 57 15.98 -17.59 -19.91
N MET A 58 15.29 -18.18 -18.92
CA MET A 58 14.65 -19.51 -19.03
C MET A 58 13.52 -19.67 -18.01
N ALA A 59 12.67 -20.68 -18.18
CA ALA A 59 11.68 -21.02 -17.18
C ALA A 59 12.37 -21.71 -15.98
N GLY A 60 12.15 -21.21 -14.76
CA GLY A 60 12.77 -21.80 -13.56
C GLY A 60 12.32 -23.25 -13.29
N GLN A 61 11.19 -23.66 -13.86
CA GLN A 61 10.71 -25.05 -13.85
C GLN A 61 11.64 -26.02 -14.59
N ASP A 62 12.32 -25.56 -15.64
CA ASP A 62 13.29 -26.36 -16.39
C ASP A 62 14.58 -26.48 -15.56
N LEU A 63 15.02 -25.37 -14.98
CA LEU A 63 16.19 -25.35 -14.09
C LEU A 63 16.00 -26.25 -12.86
N LEU A 64 14.80 -26.28 -12.27
CA LEU A 64 14.46 -27.18 -11.16
C LEU A 64 14.62 -28.66 -11.56
N ARG A 65 14.24 -29.02 -12.79
CA ARG A 65 14.40 -30.39 -13.31
C ARG A 65 15.88 -30.72 -13.50
N ASP A 66 16.65 -29.83 -14.11
CA ASP A 66 18.09 -30.02 -14.33
C ASP A 66 18.87 -30.17 -13.02
N LEU A 67 18.51 -29.37 -12.01
CA LEU A 67 19.08 -29.45 -10.66
C LEU A 67 18.75 -30.77 -9.95
N ARG A 68 17.49 -31.19 -10.04
CA ARG A 68 17.02 -32.45 -9.45
C ARG A 68 17.72 -33.65 -10.08
N ASP A 69 17.90 -33.65 -11.40
CA ASP A 69 18.55 -34.74 -12.12
C ASP A 69 20.05 -34.85 -11.75
N LYS A 70 20.67 -33.74 -11.31
CA LYS A 70 22.00 -33.71 -10.68
C LYS A 70 22.01 -34.06 -9.18
N GLY A 71 20.86 -34.40 -8.59
CA GLY A 71 20.73 -34.80 -7.19
C GLY A 71 20.68 -33.65 -6.17
N VAL A 72 20.47 -32.41 -6.62
CA VAL A 72 20.37 -31.22 -5.75
C VAL A 72 18.98 -31.15 -5.10
N ILE A 73 18.91 -30.80 -3.82
CA ILE A 73 17.63 -30.55 -3.15
C ILE A 73 17.08 -29.21 -3.62
N THR A 74 15.98 -29.22 -4.37
CA THR A 74 15.44 -28.00 -4.97
C THR A 74 14.27 -27.42 -4.19
N PHE A 75 14.22 -26.10 -4.12
CA PHE A 75 13.14 -25.32 -3.55
C PHE A 75 12.69 -24.30 -4.57
N ALA A 76 11.38 -24.20 -4.78
CA ALA A 76 10.80 -23.29 -5.75
C ALA A 76 10.28 -22.04 -5.04
N MET A 77 10.46 -20.87 -5.66
CA MET A 77 9.83 -19.63 -5.21
C MET A 77 9.19 -18.91 -6.39
N SER A 78 8.05 -18.25 -6.18
CA SER A 78 7.49 -17.33 -7.18
C SER A 78 6.58 -16.30 -6.53
N GLY A 79 6.50 -15.13 -7.15
CA GLY A 79 5.48 -14.11 -6.84
C GLY A 79 4.38 -13.98 -7.88
N VAL A 80 4.34 -14.87 -8.87
CA VAL A 80 3.37 -14.84 -9.98
C VAL A 80 2.56 -16.12 -10.05
N PHE A 81 3.19 -17.28 -9.80
CA PHE A 81 2.50 -18.57 -9.75
C PHE A 81 1.89 -18.86 -8.36
N CYS A 82 1.01 -18.00 -7.87
CA CYS A 82 0.45 -18.15 -6.51
C CYS A 82 -0.77 -19.09 -6.48
N GLY A 83 -0.92 -19.86 -5.40
CA GLY A 83 -2.05 -20.76 -5.17
C GLY A 83 -1.66 -22.24 -5.12
N GLU A 84 -2.45 -23.03 -4.39
CA GLU A 84 -2.16 -24.44 -4.09
C GLU A 84 -1.91 -25.31 -5.33
N HIS A 85 -2.55 -25.00 -6.47
CA HIS A 85 -2.34 -25.75 -7.72
C HIS A 85 -0.91 -25.62 -8.25
N PHE A 86 -0.32 -24.42 -8.19
CA PHE A 86 1.05 -24.19 -8.64
C PHE A 86 2.07 -24.70 -7.64
N ALA A 87 1.78 -24.59 -6.34
CA ALA A 87 2.57 -25.21 -5.29
C ALA A 87 2.64 -26.74 -5.46
N LYS A 88 1.50 -27.39 -5.72
CA LYS A 88 1.44 -28.82 -6.01
C LYS A 88 2.19 -29.18 -7.29
N ALA A 89 2.03 -28.42 -8.37
CA ALA A 89 2.76 -28.67 -9.60
C ALA A 89 4.29 -28.55 -9.42
N ALA A 90 4.76 -27.54 -8.68
CA ALA A 90 6.18 -27.38 -8.38
C ALA A 90 6.75 -28.58 -7.60
N ILE A 91 5.98 -29.11 -6.66
CA ILE A 91 6.40 -30.21 -5.80
C ILE A 91 6.29 -31.56 -6.53
N GLU A 92 5.12 -31.86 -7.09
CA GLU A 92 4.80 -33.18 -7.68
C GLU A 92 5.40 -33.35 -9.08
N THR A 93 5.38 -32.30 -9.91
CA THR A 93 5.80 -32.37 -11.33
C THR A 93 7.26 -31.99 -11.52
N HIS A 94 7.70 -30.91 -10.86
CA HIS A 94 9.04 -30.37 -11.03
C HIS A 94 10.03 -30.84 -9.94
N GLY A 95 9.53 -31.56 -8.93
CA GLY A 95 10.35 -32.21 -7.90
C GLY A 95 10.93 -31.26 -6.86
N ALA A 96 10.37 -30.06 -6.70
CA ALA A 96 10.76 -29.16 -5.61
C ALA A 96 10.29 -29.71 -4.26
N ARG A 97 11.11 -29.57 -3.22
CA ARG A 97 10.78 -30.05 -1.87
C ARG A 97 9.81 -29.13 -1.12
N ALA A 98 9.82 -27.85 -1.45
CA ALA A 98 8.83 -26.90 -1.01
C ALA A 98 8.67 -25.76 -2.01
N TYR A 99 7.54 -25.08 -1.88
CA TYR A 99 7.18 -23.91 -2.66
C TYR A 99 7.00 -22.69 -1.76
N PHE A 100 7.62 -21.57 -2.14
CA PHE A 100 7.56 -20.31 -1.41
C PHE A 100 6.86 -19.24 -2.24
N GLU A 101 5.67 -18.84 -1.80
CA GLU A 101 4.88 -17.77 -2.41
C GLU A 101 5.39 -16.41 -1.93
N LYS A 102 5.87 -15.56 -2.85
CA LYS A 102 6.25 -14.18 -2.52
C LYS A 102 4.94 -13.38 -2.33
N PRO A 103 4.80 -12.58 -1.25
CA PRO A 103 5.83 -12.19 -0.28
C PRO A 103 6.01 -13.20 0.88
N PHE A 104 7.28 -13.51 1.19
CA PHE A 104 7.67 -14.25 2.39
C PHE A 104 8.83 -13.54 3.09
N THR A 105 9.02 -13.79 4.39
CA THR A 105 10.22 -13.31 5.07
C THR A 105 11.40 -14.25 4.76
N ALA A 106 12.60 -13.69 4.55
CA ALA A 106 13.80 -14.48 4.30
C ALA A 106 14.08 -15.47 5.46
N ARG A 107 13.73 -15.08 6.69
CA ARG A 107 13.81 -15.92 7.88
C ARG A 107 12.91 -17.15 7.77
N ASP A 108 11.64 -16.99 7.44
CA ASP A 108 10.70 -18.11 7.36
C ASP A 108 11.07 -19.08 6.22
N ALA A 109 11.58 -18.54 5.11
CA ALA A 109 12.08 -19.34 4.01
C ALA A 109 13.28 -20.19 4.44
N MET A 110 14.28 -19.57 5.09
CA MET A 110 15.50 -20.28 5.50
C MET A 110 15.27 -21.29 6.63
N ILE A 111 14.36 -21.04 7.57
CA ILE A 111 13.97 -22.03 8.59
C ILE A 111 13.41 -23.29 7.93
N LYS A 112 12.51 -23.12 6.95
CA LYS A 112 11.92 -24.25 6.21
C LYS A 112 12.96 -24.97 5.35
N VAL A 113 13.83 -24.23 4.66
CA VAL A 113 14.93 -24.80 3.87
C VAL A 113 15.85 -25.63 4.77
N ALA A 114 16.29 -25.08 5.91
CA ALA A 114 17.16 -25.78 6.85
C ALA A 114 16.53 -27.10 7.35
N ALA A 115 15.28 -27.05 7.78
CA ALA A 115 14.55 -28.24 8.23
C ALA A 115 14.43 -29.30 7.13
N LEU A 116 14.15 -28.90 5.89
CA LEU A 116 13.95 -29.82 4.78
C LEU A 116 15.25 -30.39 4.20
N VAL A 117 16.37 -29.69 4.36
CA VAL A 117 17.70 -30.21 4.03
C VAL A 117 18.18 -31.22 5.08
N GLU A 118 17.92 -30.98 6.37
CA GLU A 118 18.34 -31.88 7.46
C GLU A 118 17.65 -33.25 7.45
N VAL A 119 16.38 -33.31 7.04
CA VAL A 119 15.59 -34.56 6.98
C VAL A 119 16.11 -35.52 5.88
N SER A 120 17.08 -35.11 5.06
CA SER A 120 17.58 -35.91 3.92
C SER A 120 18.79 -36.81 4.22
N CYS A 121 19.28 -36.89 5.47
CA CYS A 121 20.29 -37.86 5.87
C CYS A 121 19.67 -38.98 6.72
N PRO A 122 19.62 -40.25 6.26
CA PRO A 122 19.42 -41.37 7.16
C PRO A 122 20.73 -41.59 7.95
N SER A 123 20.84 -41.02 9.15
CA SER A 123 21.82 -41.54 10.11
C SER A 123 21.23 -42.76 10.82
N PRO A 124 21.93 -43.91 10.86
CA PRO A 124 21.50 -45.03 11.67
C PRO A 124 21.63 -44.62 13.14
N VAL A 125 20.49 -44.44 13.80
CA VAL A 125 20.44 -44.24 15.26
C VAL A 125 20.93 -45.55 15.89
N SER A 126 22.17 -45.55 16.38
CA SER A 126 22.60 -46.59 17.31
C SER A 126 21.93 -46.34 18.65
N PRO A 127 21.35 -47.37 19.29
CA PRO A 127 20.68 -47.21 20.58
C PRO A 127 21.69 -46.86 21.66
N VAL A 128 21.36 -45.84 22.45
CA VAL A 128 22.05 -45.51 23.71
C VAL A 128 21.81 -46.68 24.69
N PRO A 129 22.86 -47.30 25.27
CA PRO A 129 22.66 -48.21 26.37
C PRO A 129 22.37 -47.40 27.63
N THR A 130 21.22 -47.70 28.23
CA THR A 130 20.86 -47.32 29.60
C THR A 130 21.89 -47.89 30.58
N GLY A 131 22.45 -47.02 31.40
CA GLY A 131 23.23 -47.36 32.60
C GLY A 131 22.62 -46.65 33.82
N PRO A 132 22.66 -47.27 35.02
CA PRO A 132 21.60 -47.13 36.01
C PRO A 132 21.80 -45.97 36.99
N GLU A 133 20.66 -45.59 37.57
CA GLU A 133 20.49 -44.71 38.73
C GLU A 133 21.45 -45.03 39.89
N GLY A 134 21.95 -43.95 40.52
CA GLY A 134 22.60 -43.96 41.82
C GLY A 134 22.40 -42.59 42.49
N ASP A 135 21.70 -42.62 43.62
CA ASP A 135 21.19 -41.50 44.44
C ASP A 135 22.24 -40.48 44.94
N PRO A 136 21.79 -39.28 45.39
CA PRO A 136 22.63 -38.17 45.86
C PRO A 136 22.99 -38.32 47.35
N PRO A 137 23.96 -37.54 47.89
CA PRO A 137 23.56 -36.31 48.59
C PRO A 137 24.65 -35.21 48.69
N GLY A 138 24.26 -34.04 49.20
CA GLY A 138 25.11 -33.30 50.15
C GLY A 138 25.60 -31.93 49.69
N ALA A 139 25.18 -30.92 50.44
CA ALA A 139 25.47 -29.50 50.29
C ALA A 139 26.83 -29.06 50.87
N GLU A 140 27.14 -27.78 50.63
CA GLU A 140 27.99 -26.86 51.41
C GLU A 140 29.40 -26.50 50.88
N GLN A 141 29.48 -25.23 50.49
CA GLN A 141 30.46 -24.19 50.87
C GLN A 141 31.92 -24.19 50.35
N GLU A 142 32.15 -23.16 49.53
CA GLU A 142 33.15 -22.10 49.63
C GLU A 142 34.67 -22.38 49.84
N ALA A 143 35.42 -21.74 48.92
CA ALA A 143 36.66 -20.96 49.10
C ALA A 143 38.03 -21.58 48.70
N GLY A 144 38.75 -20.80 47.87
CA GLY A 144 40.21 -20.86 47.64
C GLY A 144 40.61 -21.31 46.22
N ALA A 145 40.51 -20.49 45.17
CA ALA A 145 41.39 -19.39 44.75
C ALA A 145 42.72 -19.82 44.04
N GLN A 146 42.89 -19.25 42.83
CA GLN A 146 44.11 -19.05 42.00
C GLN A 146 44.42 -20.20 41.01
N ASP A 147 44.52 -19.98 39.69
CA ASP A 147 45.19 -18.86 39.01
C ASP A 147 44.77 -18.68 37.52
N ALA A 148 44.48 -17.42 37.15
CA ALA A 148 44.62 -16.73 35.84
C ALA A 148 43.88 -17.22 34.55
N PRO A 149 43.80 -16.38 33.47
CA PRO A 149 42.73 -15.38 33.32
C PRO A 149 42.04 -15.44 31.94
N GLN A 150 40.75 -15.04 31.81
CA GLN A 150 40.23 -14.30 30.63
C GLN A 150 38.70 -14.07 30.64
N ARG A 151 38.35 -12.83 30.28
CA ARG A 151 37.11 -12.35 29.61
C ARG A 151 35.85 -12.18 30.45
N ALA A 152 35.64 -10.94 30.89
CA ALA A 152 34.32 -10.35 31.08
C ALA A 152 34.14 -9.18 30.10
N ASP A 153 32.96 -9.18 29.48
CA ASP A 153 32.17 -8.05 29.02
C ASP A 153 32.86 -6.85 28.34
N ARG A 154 32.70 -6.82 27.02
CA ARG A 154 32.47 -5.58 26.28
C ARG A 154 31.19 -5.70 25.47
N LEU A 155 30.14 -5.08 26.01
CA LEU A 155 28.97 -4.60 25.29
C LEU A 155 29.42 -3.99 23.94
N LEU A 156 28.90 -4.53 22.84
CA LEU A 156 29.03 -3.90 21.52
C LEU A 156 28.08 -2.70 21.46
N PRO A 157 28.49 -1.56 20.85
CA PRO A 157 27.70 -0.35 20.81
C PRO A 157 26.53 -0.46 19.80
N PRO A 158 25.53 0.43 19.88
CA PRO A 158 24.43 0.46 18.91
C PRO A 158 24.91 0.87 17.52
N LEU A 159 24.26 0.32 16.48
CA LEU A 159 24.42 0.65 15.06
C LEU A 159 23.83 2.05 14.74
N GLU A 160 24.41 3.09 15.34
CA GLU A 160 24.19 4.50 14.98
C GLU A 160 25.55 5.15 14.68
N ALA A 161 26.22 4.68 13.64
CA ALA A 161 27.41 5.34 13.09
C ALA A 161 27.70 4.86 11.66
N MET A 162 26.82 5.20 10.71
CA MET A 162 27.15 5.16 9.28
C MET A 162 26.27 6.12 8.47
N VAL A 163 26.14 7.36 8.94
CA VAL A 163 25.80 8.52 8.11
C VAL A 163 26.63 9.71 8.60
N SER A 164 27.71 9.98 7.87
CA SER A 164 28.27 11.30 7.58
C SER A 164 28.73 12.19 8.75
N THR A 165 30.05 12.27 8.94
CA THR A 165 30.73 13.53 9.30
C THR A 165 31.23 14.21 8.02
N GLU A 166 30.81 15.45 7.80
CA GLU A 166 31.42 16.37 6.83
C GLU A 166 32.82 16.78 7.31
N THR A 167 33.80 16.90 6.40
CA THR A 167 34.81 17.98 6.34
C THR A 167 35.66 17.83 5.07
N THR A 168 35.48 18.79 4.16
CA THR A 168 36.50 19.58 3.46
C THR A 168 37.95 19.07 3.41
N GLY A 169 38.45 18.80 2.19
CA GLY A 169 39.76 19.29 1.76
C GLY A 169 40.99 18.35 1.83
N ILE A 170 41.53 18.09 0.62
CA ILE A 170 42.95 17.84 0.27
C ILE A 170 43.43 16.37 0.31
N PHE A 171 43.38 15.69 -0.85
CA PHE A 171 44.56 15.14 -1.55
C PHE A 171 44.22 14.79 -3.02
N ALA A 172 45.06 15.33 -3.91
CA ALA A 172 45.30 15.15 -5.35
C ALA A 172 44.43 14.21 -6.23
N LYS A 173 43.93 14.82 -7.31
CA LYS A 173 43.39 14.26 -8.57
C LYS A 173 44.51 13.65 -9.43
N PRO A 174 44.37 12.43 -10.02
CA PRO A 174 44.99 12.14 -11.30
C PRO A 174 44.10 12.72 -12.41
N ALA A 175 44.67 13.65 -13.18
CA ALA A 175 44.00 14.25 -14.32
C ALA A 175 43.76 13.20 -15.42
N ILE A 176 42.50 12.99 -15.79
CA ILE A 176 42.14 12.37 -17.06
C ILE A 176 42.20 13.48 -18.12
N PRO A 177 42.98 13.32 -19.21
CA PRO A 177 43.12 14.36 -20.24
C PRO A 177 41.82 14.53 -21.04
N PRO A 178 41.52 15.75 -21.54
CA PRO A 178 40.37 15.98 -22.40
C PRO A 178 40.55 15.27 -23.76
N PRO A 179 39.45 14.89 -24.44
CA PRO A 179 39.53 14.28 -25.76
C PRO A 179 40.14 15.26 -26.77
N PRO A 180 40.87 14.75 -27.78
CA PRO A 180 41.50 15.61 -28.78
C PRO A 180 40.45 16.31 -29.66
N PRO A 181 40.75 17.51 -30.18
CA PRO A 181 39.86 18.24 -31.07
C PRO A 181 39.76 17.56 -32.44
N LEU A 182 38.53 17.44 -32.95
CA LEU A 182 38.27 17.03 -34.32
C LEU A 182 38.44 18.23 -35.25
N GLU A 183 39.62 18.37 -35.84
CA GLU A 183 39.83 19.20 -37.03
C GLU A 183 40.39 18.36 -38.19
N ALA A 184 39.69 18.53 -39.32
CA ALA A 184 40.15 18.41 -40.70
C ALA A 184 40.59 17.02 -41.24
N LEU A 185 39.64 16.35 -41.91
CA LEU A 185 39.89 15.89 -43.28
C LEU A 185 38.69 16.25 -44.16
N VAL A 186 38.92 17.23 -45.03
CA VAL A 186 38.09 17.58 -46.18
C VAL A 186 38.45 16.63 -47.32
N ALA A 187 37.44 16.01 -47.94
CA ALA A 187 37.36 15.83 -49.40
C ALA A 187 35.96 15.30 -49.80
N ASP A 188 35.27 16.15 -50.56
CA ASP A 188 34.37 15.86 -51.69
C ASP A 188 33.21 14.85 -51.57
N SER A 189 31.99 15.40 -51.55
CA SER A 189 31.10 15.29 -52.73
C SER A 189 29.89 16.22 -52.63
N ASP A 190 29.78 17.13 -53.60
CA ASP A 190 28.56 17.84 -53.99
C ASP A 190 27.35 16.91 -54.11
N ALA A 191 26.25 17.24 -53.43
CA ALA A 191 24.90 16.92 -53.87
C ALA A 191 23.88 17.83 -53.16
N ALA A 192 23.21 18.66 -53.96
CA ALA A 192 22.17 19.59 -53.56
C ALA A 192 21.00 18.92 -52.84
N VAL A 193 20.54 19.53 -51.74
CA VAL A 193 19.29 19.19 -51.05
C VAL A 193 18.24 20.26 -51.39
N PRO A 194 17.09 19.91 -52.01
CA PRO A 194 15.98 20.85 -52.23
C PRO A 194 15.09 21.02 -50.97
N PRO A 195 14.33 22.13 -50.86
CA PRO A 195 13.51 22.47 -49.69
C PRO A 195 12.23 21.61 -49.56
N PRO A 196 11.59 21.59 -48.38
CA PRO A 196 10.53 20.63 -48.04
C PRO A 196 9.20 20.94 -48.74
N GLU A 197 8.54 19.87 -49.20
CA GLU A 197 7.21 19.90 -49.84
C GLU A 197 6.09 20.17 -48.82
N SER A 198 5.18 21.04 -49.24
CA SER A 198 3.95 21.47 -48.60
C SER A 198 2.83 20.40 -48.69
N GLU A 199 2.07 20.25 -47.61
CA GLU A 199 0.83 19.45 -47.54
C GLU A 199 -0.17 19.80 -48.66
N PRO A 200 -0.90 18.81 -49.21
CA PRO A 200 -1.97 19.07 -50.18
C PRO A 200 -3.29 19.46 -49.50
N PRO A 201 -4.08 20.38 -50.09
CA PRO A 201 -5.41 20.75 -49.59
C PRO A 201 -6.47 19.67 -49.92
N PRO A 202 -7.63 19.68 -49.23
CA PRO A 202 -8.72 18.73 -49.50
C PRO A 202 -9.42 19.07 -50.82
N PRO A 203 -9.94 18.07 -51.57
CA PRO A 203 -10.69 18.34 -52.79
C PRO A 203 -12.14 18.74 -52.48
N ASP A 204 -12.59 19.79 -53.16
CA ASP A 204 -13.97 20.26 -53.21
C ASP A 204 -14.73 19.64 -54.41
N SER A 205 -15.99 19.34 -54.10
CA SER A 205 -17.19 18.87 -54.82
C SER A 205 -17.32 18.75 -56.35
N GLY A 206 -18.08 17.70 -56.75
CA GLY A 206 -19.07 17.69 -57.86
C GLY A 206 -19.21 16.35 -58.63
N PRO A 207 -20.32 16.08 -59.37
CA PRO A 207 -21.74 16.12 -58.99
C PRO A 207 -22.56 14.85 -59.40
N ALA A 208 -23.83 14.83 -58.97
CA ALA A 208 -25.03 14.20 -59.58
C ALA A 208 -25.25 12.66 -59.57
N ALA A 209 -26.35 12.23 -58.92
CA ALA A 209 -27.48 11.57 -59.61
C ALA A 209 -28.68 11.34 -58.66
N ASP A 210 -29.79 12.00 -59.01
CA ASP A 210 -31.22 11.65 -58.88
C ASP A 210 -31.69 10.56 -57.91
N SER A 211 -32.65 10.93 -57.05
CA SER A 211 -34.07 10.57 -57.25
C SER A 211 -34.95 11.14 -56.12
N GLN A 212 -35.72 12.19 -56.43
CA GLN A 212 -36.90 12.59 -55.67
C GLN A 212 -38.07 11.63 -55.97
N PRO A 213 -39.13 11.63 -55.16
CA PRO A 213 -40.29 12.38 -55.61
C PRO A 213 -40.82 13.39 -54.59
N GLN A 214 -41.23 14.53 -55.13
CA GLN A 214 -41.99 15.60 -54.50
C GLN A 214 -43.43 15.16 -54.19
N ALA A 215 -44.07 15.77 -53.20
CA ALA A 215 -45.08 16.82 -53.42
C ALA A 215 -45.94 17.04 -52.15
N GLY A 216 -46.22 18.31 -51.86
CA GLY A 216 -47.29 18.70 -50.94
C GLY A 216 -46.98 19.94 -50.11
N VAL A 217 -46.96 21.11 -50.77
CA VAL A 217 -47.08 22.42 -50.10
C VAL A 217 -48.57 22.75 -49.99
N GLU A 218 -49.04 23.10 -48.80
CA GLU A 218 -50.28 23.86 -48.63
C GLU A 218 -50.08 24.91 -47.50
N GLU A 219 -50.62 26.09 -47.75
CA GLU A 219 -50.41 27.39 -47.09
C GLU A 219 -50.90 27.49 -45.62
N PRO A 220 -50.48 28.53 -44.87
CA PRO A 220 -50.73 28.68 -43.44
C PRO A 220 -52.06 29.41 -43.14
N ALA A 221 -52.71 29.01 -42.04
CA ALA A 221 -53.84 29.71 -41.42
C ALA A 221 -53.82 29.44 -39.88
N PRO A 222 -54.49 30.26 -39.05
CA PRO A 222 -53.88 31.35 -38.32
C PRO A 222 -53.61 31.05 -36.82
N GLU A 223 -52.75 31.91 -36.28
CA GLU A 223 -52.42 32.19 -34.88
C GLU A 223 -53.56 31.90 -33.87
N ALA A 224 -53.38 30.85 -33.06
CA ALA A 224 -54.26 30.54 -31.95
C ALA A 224 -53.80 31.30 -30.69
N ALA A 225 -54.73 32.07 -30.12
CA ALA A 225 -54.53 32.86 -28.91
C ALA A 225 -54.11 31.98 -27.70
N PRO A 226 -53.26 32.51 -26.80
CA PRO A 226 -52.90 31.81 -25.58
C PRO A 226 -54.11 31.66 -24.64
N PRO A 227 -54.20 30.56 -23.87
CA PRO A 227 -55.31 30.34 -22.94
C PRO A 227 -55.29 31.40 -21.82
N PRO A 228 -56.46 31.76 -21.27
CA PRO A 228 -56.57 32.79 -20.24
C PRO A 228 -55.86 32.35 -18.94
N GLU A 229 -55.16 33.30 -18.34
CA GLU A 229 -54.54 33.18 -17.01
C GLU A 229 -55.59 32.80 -15.96
N PRO A 230 -55.32 31.83 -15.06
CA PRO A 230 -56.21 31.58 -13.94
C PRO A 230 -56.16 32.74 -12.95
N GLU A 231 -57.35 33.12 -12.51
CA GLU A 231 -57.66 34.21 -11.59
C GLU A 231 -56.76 34.19 -10.34
N GLN A 232 -56.16 35.34 -10.03
CA GLN A 232 -55.48 35.57 -8.75
C GLN A 232 -56.51 35.59 -7.62
N GLU A 233 -56.80 34.43 -7.05
CA GLU A 233 -57.45 34.36 -5.74
C GLU A 233 -56.48 34.88 -4.67
N SER A 234 -56.83 36.02 -4.08
CA SER A 234 -56.14 36.63 -2.95
C SER A 234 -56.29 35.77 -1.69
N TRP A 235 -55.45 34.75 -1.54
CA TRP A 235 -55.27 34.08 -0.25
C TRP A 235 -54.34 34.92 0.64
N SER A 236 -54.93 35.61 1.60
CA SER A 236 -54.18 36.19 2.72
C SER A 236 -53.74 35.05 3.64
N ALA A 237 -52.43 34.88 3.82
CA ALA A 237 -51.89 33.93 4.79
C ALA A 237 -52.41 34.28 6.21
N PRO A 238 -52.79 33.29 7.05
CA PRO A 238 -53.10 33.58 8.43
C PRO A 238 -51.83 34.07 9.12
N THR A 239 -51.90 35.28 9.68
CA THR A 239 -50.84 35.83 10.55
C THR A 239 -50.74 34.94 11.79
N LEU A 240 -49.63 34.20 11.92
CA LEU A 240 -49.31 33.50 13.15
C LEU A 240 -49.18 34.56 14.27
N PRO A 241 -49.81 34.38 15.44
CA PRO A 241 -49.61 35.29 16.56
C PRO A 241 -48.14 35.25 16.98
N GLU A 242 -47.56 36.43 17.21
CA GLU A 242 -46.21 36.52 17.76
C GLU A 242 -46.14 35.77 19.10
N PRO A 243 -45.08 34.98 19.36
CA PRO A 243 -44.98 34.24 20.60
C PRO A 243 -44.83 35.21 21.78
N ASP A 244 -45.79 35.11 22.70
CA ASP A 244 -45.81 35.77 24.00
C ASP A 244 -44.52 35.42 24.77
N THR A 245 -43.72 36.44 25.11
CA THR A 245 -42.41 36.30 25.78
C THR A 245 -42.56 36.33 27.30
N SER A 246 -43.62 35.74 27.84
CA SER A 246 -43.91 35.83 29.27
C SER A 246 -44.50 34.56 29.91
N GLU A 247 -43.86 33.40 29.73
CA GLU A 247 -44.03 32.26 30.65
C GLU A 247 -42.69 31.56 30.98
N PRO A 248 -42.48 31.11 32.24
CA PRO A 248 -41.20 30.61 32.70
C PRO A 248 -40.85 29.31 31.98
N SER A 249 -39.60 29.21 31.51
CA SER A 249 -39.08 28.04 30.80
C SER A 249 -39.37 26.76 31.59
N SER A 250 -40.36 25.99 31.14
CA SER A 250 -40.53 24.63 31.62
C SER A 250 -39.32 23.83 31.14
N SER A 251 -38.46 23.49 32.09
CA SER A 251 -37.32 22.63 31.84
C SER A 251 -37.83 21.28 31.33
N LEU A 252 -37.41 20.90 30.12
CA LEU A 252 -37.59 19.54 29.58
C LEU A 252 -37.18 18.51 30.66
N PRO A 253 -37.84 17.34 30.74
CA PRO A 253 -37.72 16.37 31.85
C PRO A 253 -36.34 15.69 31.98
N PHE A 254 -35.30 16.23 31.33
CA PHE A 254 -33.92 15.74 31.34
C PHE A 254 -32.90 16.81 31.77
N SER A 255 -33.34 18.00 32.22
CA SER A 255 -32.46 19.10 32.64
C SER A 255 -31.64 18.82 33.91
N GLY A 256 -31.82 17.65 34.54
CA GLY A 256 -31.16 17.24 35.78
C GLY A 256 -30.49 15.88 35.71
N ARG A 257 -30.00 15.44 34.54
CA ARG A 257 -29.12 14.26 34.49
C ARG A 257 -27.72 14.70 34.84
N ASP A 258 -27.15 14.09 35.90
CA ASP A 258 -25.74 14.19 36.25
C ASP A 258 -24.91 14.17 34.98
N VAL A 259 -24.25 15.29 34.73
CA VAL A 259 -23.35 15.52 33.61
C VAL A 259 -22.35 14.39 33.67
N TRP A 260 -22.48 13.47 32.71
CA TRP A 260 -21.46 12.51 32.32
C TRP A 260 -20.13 13.18 32.54
N ALA A 261 -19.29 12.67 33.44
CA ALA A 261 -17.96 13.25 33.63
C ALA A 261 -17.32 13.22 32.24
N ALA A 262 -17.24 14.40 31.60
CA ALA A 262 -16.68 14.51 30.28
C ALA A 262 -15.23 14.04 30.45
N PRO A 263 -14.83 12.92 29.82
CA PRO A 263 -13.40 12.66 29.71
C PRO A 263 -12.80 13.90 29.04
N PRO A 264 -11.55 14.27 29.38
CA PRO A 264 -10.92 15.43 28.77
C PRO A 264 -11.10 15.33 27.25
N PRO A 265 -11.52 16.41 26.57
CA PRO A 265 -11.72 16.38 25.12
C PRO A 265 -10.49 15.74 24.51
N MET A 266 -10.67 14.73 23.66
CA MET A 266 -9.55 14.15 22.91
C MET A 266 -8.80 15.31 22.29
N ARG A 267 -7.57 15.54 22.79
CA ARG A 267 -6.75 16.68 22.42
C ARG A 267 -6.68 16.71 20.91
N VAL A 268 -6.92 17.90 20.35
CA VAL A 268 -6.48 18.27 19.00
C VAL A 268 -5.17 17.54 18.74
N MET A 269 -5.18 16.54 17.85
CA MET A 269 -3.96 15.80 17.58
C MET A 269 -2.99 16.79 16.95
N GLU A 270 -1.90 17.09 17.63
CA GLU A 270 -0.78 17.77 17.00
C GLU A 270 -0.20 16.78 15.99
N ILE A 271 0.06 17.26 14.77
CA ILE A 271 0.80 16.46 13.80
C ILE A 271 2.12 16.09 14.49
N PRO A 272 2.44 14.80 14.69
CA PRO A 272 3.64 14.42 15.42
C PRO A 272 4.84 15.04 14.70
N ALA A 273 5.44 16.05 15.32
CA ALA A 273 6.59 16.73 14.75
C ALA A 273 7.77 15.77 14.84
N GLU A 274 8.20 15.26 13.68
CA GLU A 274 9.48 14.60 13.43
C GLU A 274 9.80 13.32 14.21
N SER A 275 9.00 12.93 15.21
CA SER A 275 9.19 11.70 15.97
C SER A 275 8.23 10.60 15.49
N PRO A 276 8.71 9.37 15.24
CA PRO A 276 7.85 8.25 14.92
C PRO A 276 6.89 7.92 16.08
N VAL A 277 5.64 7.63 15.75
CA VAL A 277 4.57 7.26 16.69
C VAL A 277 4.13 5.83 16.38
N PRO A 278 3.97 4.94 17.39
CA PRO A 278 3.54 3.58 17.16
C PRO A 278 2.16 3.51 16.50
N MET A 279 2.03 2.64 15.51
CA MET A 279 0.82 2.44 14.72
C MET A 279 -0.24 1.65 15.50
N VAL A 280 -1.39 2.29 15.71
CA VAL A 280 -2.62 1.69 16.24
C VAL A 280 -3.75 1.79 15.20
N PRO A 281 -4.80 0.95 15.30
CA PRO A 281 -5.94 1.03 14.40
C PRO A 281 -6.49 2.45 14.29
N GLY A 282 -6.70 2.90 13.04
CA GLY A 282 -7.25 4.23 12.76
C GLY A 282 -6.29 5.41 12.85
N LEU A 283 -5.05 5.24 13.34
CA LEU A 283 -4.10 6.35 13.44
C LEU A 283 -3.72 6.92 12.05
N ALA A 284 -3.56 6.07 11.03
CA ALA A 284 -3.27 6.53 9.67
C ALA A 284 -4.39 7.41 9.10
N ALA A 285 -5.64 6.97 9.24
CA ALA A 285 -6.82 7.74 8.87
C ALA A 285 -6.88 9.08 9.61
N ARG A 286 -6.62 9.06 10.93
CA ARG A 286 -6.62 10.24 11.77
C ARG A 286 -5.55 11.24 11.35
N LEU A 287 -4.32 10.78 11.09
CA LEU A 287 -3.22 11.62 10.60
C LEU A 287 -3.56 12.27 9.27
N LEU A 288 -4.09 11.50 8.31
CA LEU A 288 -4.52 12.03 7.00
C LEU A 288 -5.60 13.10 7.15
N ALA A 289 -6.60 12.88 8.02
CA ALA A 289 -7.65 13.86 8.29
C ALA A 289 -7.08 15.15 8.92
N THR A 290 -6.22 15.01 9.94
CA THR A 290 -5.59 16.16 10.62
C THR A 290 -4.67 16.97 9.70
N ILE A 291 -3.89 16.31 8.83
CA ILE A 291 -3.04 16.97 7.85
C ILE A 291 -3.90 17.74 6.83
N ALA A 292 -5.01 17.14 6.38
CA ALA A 292 -5.94 17.75 5.45
C ALA A 292 -6.63 18.99 6.04
N GLU A 293 -7.12 18.89 7.28
CA GLU A 293 -7.76 19.99 8.01
C GLU A 293 -6.82 21.18 8.20
N ARG A 294 -5.57 20.91 8.58
CA ARG A 294 -4.53 21.93 8.78
C ARG A 294 -3.91 22.43 7.46
N ARG A 295 -4.30 21.87 6.31
CA ARG A 295 -3.70 22.12 5.00
C ARG A 295 -2.17 22.00 5.01
N ALA A 296 -1.64 21.07 5.79
CA ALA A 296 -0.21 20.88 5.91
C ALA A 296 0.36 20.20 4.65
N SER A 297 1.62 20.51 4.34
CA SER A 297 2.38 19.88 3.25
C SER A 297 3.54 19.08 3.82
N GLY A 298 3.77 17.89 3.30
CA GLY A 298 4.73 16.95 3.86
C GLY A 298 4.60 15.54 3.33
N GLU A 299 5.34 14.63 3.95
CA GLU A 299 5.27 13.20 3.68
C GLU A 299 4.82 12.46 4.94
N LEU A 300 3.69 11.78 4.85
CA LEU A 300 3.28 10.80 5.84
C LEU A 300 3.95 9.46 5.52
N ARG A 301 4.82 9.01 6.41
CA ARG A 301 5.64 7.79 6.27
C ARG A 301 5.16 6.76 7.28
N LEU A 302 4.89 5.54 6.81
CA LEU A 302 4.53 4.39 7.64
C LEU A 302 5.56 3.28 7.41
N LYS A 303 6.22 2.85 8.48
CA LYS A 303 7.23 1.79 8.45
C LYS A 303 6.79 0.62 9.33
N ARG A 304 6.72 -0.58 8.75
CA ARG A 304 6.44 -1.83 9.47
C ARG A 304 7.38 -2.92 8.99
N GLY A 305 8.36 -3.27 9.82
CA GLY A 305 9.46 -4.15 9.40
C GLY A 305 10.19 -3.55 8.19
N ASP A 306 10.24 -4.31 7.10
CA ASP A 306 10.84 -3.88 5.83
C ASP A 306 9.85 -3.12 4.95
N VAL A 307 8.56 -3.09 5.27
CA VAL A 307 7.55 -2.37 4.48
C VAL A 307 7.58 -0.88 4.84
N LEU A 308 7.79 -0.05 3.82
CA LEU A 308 7.73 1.41 3.91
C LEU A 308 6.72 1.94 2.91
N LYS A 309 5.74 2.67 3.41
CA LYS A 309 4.74 3.39 2.62
C LYS A 309 4.88 4.89 2.87
N VAL A 310 4.72 5.68 1.82
CA VAL A 310 4.85 7.14 1.86
C VAL A 310 3.70 7.77 1.10
N VAL A 311 2.96 8.65 1.76
CA VAL A 311 1.92 9.49 1.15
C VAL A 311 2.40 10.93 1.15
N GLY A 312 2.56 11.52 -0.02
CA GLY A 312 2.90 12.93 -0.17
C GLY A 312 1.65 13.79 -0.15
N LEU A 313 1.65 14.82 0.69
CA LEU A 313 0.57 15.79 0.81
C LEU A 313 1.06 17.20 0.47
N LYS A 314 0.26 17.93 -0.29
CA LYS A 314 0.44 19.35 -0.59
C LYS A 314 -0.85 20.09 -0.26
N GLU A 315 -0.76 21.07 0.62
CA GLU A 315 -1.92 21.85 1.09
C GLU A 315 -3.07 20.95 1.59
N GLY A 316 -2.73 19.86 2.28
CA GLY A 316 -3.70 18.88 2.77
C GLY A 316 -4.27 17.91 1.72
N ARG A 317 -3.90 18.03 0.45
CA ARG A 317 -4.30 17.11 -0.63
C ARG A 317 -3.23 16.08 -0.91
N ILE A 318 -3.64 14.85 -1.20
CA ILE A 318 -2.74 13.76 -1.57
C ILE A 318 -2.29 13.98 -3.02
N VAL A 319 -0.98 14.14 -3.20
CA VAL A 319 -0.35 14.36 -4.52
C VAL A 319 0.37 13.13 -5.05
N PHE A 320 0.81 12.24 -4.17
CA PHE A 320 1.35 10.93 -4.55
C PHE A 320 1.26 9.94 -3.40
N ALA A 321 1.39 8.66 -3.73
CA ALA A 321 1.67 7.60 -2.78
C ALA A 321 2.74 6.67 -3.36
N ALA A 322 3.52 6.05 -2.48
CA ALA A 322 4.52 5.07 -2.85
C ALA A 322 4.63 4.00 -1.78
N SER A 323 5.00 2.81 -2.22
CA SER A 323 5.20 1.65 -1.38
C SER A 323 6.35 0.83 -1.94
N ASN A 324 7.17 0.29 -1.04
CA ASN A 324 8.22 -0.64 -1.44
C ASN A 324 7.69 -2.09 -1.60
N LEU A 325 6.44 -2.36 -1.20
CA LEU A 325 5.78 -3.65 -1.40
C LEU A 325 5.63 -3.94 -2.89
N GLY A 326 6.09 -5.11 -3.33
CA GLY A 326 6.12 -5.47 -4.75
C GLY A 326 4.79 -5.25 -5.46
N ALA A 327 3.69 -5.77 -4.92
CA ALA A 327 2.35 -5.69 -5.51
C ALA A 327 1.86 -4.24 -5.76
N GLU A 328 2.35 -3.29 -4.97
CA GLU A 328 1.97 -1.87 -5.03
C GLU A 328 2.97 -1.02 -5.82
N ARG A 329 4.00 -1.62 -6.42
CA ARG A 329 4.90 -0.90 -7.32
C ARG A 329 4.22 -0.69 -8.66
N LEU A 330 4.38 0.49 -9.24
CA LEU A 330 3.74 0.89 -10.51
C LEU A 330 3.81 -0.19 -11.61
N PRO A 331 4.95 -0.83 -11.94
CA PRO A 331 4.97 -1.87 -12.98
C PRO A 331 4.05 -3.06 -12.67
N ARG A 332 4.06 -3.56 -11.43
CA ARG A 332 3.24 -4.70 -11.01
C ARG A 332 1.76 -4.33 -10.90
N PHE A 333 1.49 -3.11 -10.45
CA PHE A 333 0.15 -2.55 -10.44
C PHE A 333 -0.42 -2.42 -11.86
N SER A 334 0.36 -1.88 -12.81
CA SER A 334 -0.03 -1.77 -14.23
C SER A 334 -0.42 -3.11 -14.84
N LEU A 335 0.31 -4.19 -14.51
CA LEU A 335 -0.02 -5.55 -14.96
C LEU A 335 -1.37 -6.02 -14.45
N ARG A 336 -1.58 -5.96 -13.13
CA ARG A 336 -2.81 -6.43 -12.50
C ARG A 336 -4.02 -5.59 -12.94
N ALA A 337 -3.82 -4.31 -13.18
CA ALA A 337 -4.84 -3.41 -13.73
C ALA A 337 -5.15 -3.68 -15.22
N GLY A 338 -4.43 -4.61 -15.89
CA GLY A 338 -4.59 -4.89 -17.32
C GLY A 338 -4.09 -3.76 -18.24
N ARG A 339 -3.32 -2.82 -17.69
CA ARG A 339 -2.80 -1.63 -18.39
C ARG A 339 -1.39 -1.83 -18.94
N LEU A 340 -0.71 -2.90 -18.52
CA LEU A 340 0.57 -3.33 -19.07
C LEU A 340 0.41 -4.76 -19.60
N PRO A 341 0.57 -4.99 -20.91
CA PRO A 341 0.62 -6.34 -21.46
C PRO A 341 1.85 -7.11 -20.96
N ASN A 342 1.70 -8.42 -20.70
CA ASN A 342 2.78 -9.25 -20.15
C ASN A 342 4.01 -9.33 -21.07
N ASP A 343 3.81 -9.32 -22.39
CA ASP A 343 4.85 -9.33 -23.42
C ASP A 343 5.70 -8.03 -23.44
N ARG A 344 5.15 -6.93 -22.92
CA ARG A 344 5.82 -5.62 -22.87
C ARG A 344 6.62 -5.39 -21.58
N LEU A 345 6.57 -6.32 -20.63
CA LEU A 345 7.28 -6.20 -19.35
C LEU A 345 8.79 -6.11 -19.51
N SER A 346 9.37 -6.98 -20.33
CA SER A 346 10.82 -7.04 -20.52
C SER A 346 11.35 -5.74 -21.13
N ALA A 347 10.59 -5.13 -22.05
CA ALA A 347 10.91 -3.84 -22.64
C ALA A 347 10.86 -2.72 -21.59
N LEU A 348 9.83 -2.70 -20.75
CA LEU A 348 9.71 -1.74 -19.65
C LEU A 348 10.87 -1.88 -18.64
N GLN A 349 11.21 -3.11 -18.26
CA GLN A 349 12.33 -3.37 -17.35
C GLN A 349 13.67 -2.91 -17.93
N LEU A 350 13.87 -3.06 -19.24
CA LEU A 350 15.08 -2.59 -19.91
C LEU A 350 15.22 -1.06 -19.83
N GLU A 351 14.15 -0.31 -20.08
CA GLU A 351 14.16 1.15 -19.93
C GLU A 351 14.41 1.59 -18.49
N ILE A 352 13.82 0.90 -17.51
CA ILE A 352 14.07 1.17 -16.10
C ILE A 352 15.55 0.92 -15.73
N ARG A 353 16.18 -0.14 -16.26
CA ARG A 353 17.61 -0.41 -16.07
C ARG A 353 18.51 0.65 -16.71
N LYS A 354 18.06 1.31 -17.78
CA LYS A 354 18.74 2.47 -18.38
C LYS A 354 18.60 3.76 -17.54
N GLY A 355 17.87 3.70 -16.43
CA GLY A 355 17.63 4.84 -15.54
C GLY A 355 16.41 5.69 -15.93
N VAL A 356 15.63 5.28 -16.93
CA VAL A 356 14.37 5.94 -17.28
C VAL A 356 13.35 5.67 -16.18
N ARG A 357 12.60 6.69 -15.78
CA ARG A 357 11.57 6.52 -14.75
C ARG A 357 10.45 5.65 -15.29
N THR A 358 9.85 4.83 -14.43
CA THR A 358 8.76 3.93 -14.84
C THR A 358 7.61 4.64 -15.56
N GLN A 359 7.21 5.83 -15.08
CA GLN A 359 6.15 6.63 -15.71
C GLN A 359 6.54 7.09 -17.12
N GLU A 360 7.75 7.60 -17.27
CA GLU A 360 8.32 8.03 -18.56
C GLU A 360 8.49 6.85 -19.51
N ALA A 361 8.92 5.70 -19.00
CA ALA A 361 9.08 4.47 -19.77
C ALA A 361 7.73 3.93 -20.28
N LEU A 362 6.67 3.96 -19.45
CA LEU A 362 5.32 3.55 -19.86
C LEU A 362 4.78 4.42 -21.01
N VAL A 363 5.04 5.72 -20.98
CA VAL A 363 4.59 6.65 -22.02
C VAL A 363 5.47 6.57 -23.28
N SER A 364 6.79 6.59 -23.12
CA SER A 364 7.73 6.53 -24.25
C SER A 364 7.67 5.22 -25.04
N LEU A 365 7.37 4.10 -24.37
CA LEU A 365 7.13 2.81 -25.04
C LEU A 365 5.74 2.70 -25.68
N GLY A 366 4.92 3.75 -25.60
CA GLY A 366 3.55 3.78 -26.13
C GLY A 366 2.61 2.79 -25.44
N ILE A 367 2.93 2.35 -24.21
CA ILE A 367 2.11 1.41 -23.44
C ILE A 367 0.91 2.14 -22.86
N LEU A 368 1.11 3.37 -22.38
CA LEU A 368 0.07 4.24 -21.87
C LEU A 368 0.20 5.62 -22.48
N ASN A 369 -0.94 6.27 -22.74
CA ASN A 369 -0.95 7.71 -22.97
C ASN A 369 -0.96 8.49 -21.63
N GLN A 370 -0.86 9.82 -21.69
CA GLN A 370 -0.81 10.66 -20.48
C GLN A 370 -2.08 10.59 -19.64
N THR A 371 -3.26 10.50 -20.25
CA THR A 371 -4.54 10.37 -19.53
C THR A 371 -4.64 9.02 -18.83
N GLU A 372 -4.31 7.94 -19.52
CA GLU A 372 -4.30 6.58 -18.94
C GLU A 372 -3.28 6.47 -17.80
N LEU A 373 -2.15 7.15 -17.91
CA LEU A 373 -1.17 7.22 -16.83
C LEU A 373 -1.74 7.97 -15.62
N ILE A 374 -2.41 9.10 -15.82
CA ILE A 374 -3.09 9.87 -14.75
C ILE A 374 -4.10 8.96 -14.04
N ASP A 375 -4.97 8.30 -14.79
CA ASP A 375 -6.02 7.41 -14.24
C ASP A 375 -5.40 6.25 -13.46
N LEU A 376 -4.36 5.62 -14.01
CA LEU A 376 -3.67 4.51 -13.36
C LEU A 376 -2.98 4.96 -12.08
N LEU A 377 -2.31 6.13 -12.09
CA LEU A 377 -1.66 6.68 -10.90
C LEU A 377 -2.68 7.06 -9.84
N GLU A 378 -3.83 7.61 -10.22
CA GLU A 378 -4.91 7.88 -9.28
C GLU A 378 -5.36 6.59 -8.59
N GLN A 379 -5.64 5.52 -9.35
CA GLN A 379 -6.02 4.21 -8.81
C GLN A 379 -4.95 3.63 -7.88
N LEU A 380 -3.67 3.75 -8.26
CA LEU A 380 -2.56 3.31 -7.42
C LEU A 380 -2.50 4.08 -6.10
N ILE A 381 -2.69 5.41 -6.14
CA ILE A 381 -2.73 6.22 -4.91
C ILE A 381 -3.88 5.77 -4.01
N ARG A 382 -5.06 5.50 -4.57
CA ARG A 382 -6.21 5.01 -3.80
C ARG A 382 -5.86 3.70 -3.10
N GLU A 383 -5.31 2.73 -3.82
CA GLU A 383 -4.98 1.43 -3.25
C GLU A 383 -3.90 1.50 -2.18
N ILE A 384 -2.81 2.24 -2.45
CA ILE A 384 -1.77 2.44 -1.44
C ILE A 384 -2.40 3.12 -0.22
N THR A 385 -3.23 4.14 -0.39
CA THR A 385 -3.87 4.83 0.73
C THR A 385 -4.77 3.91 1.54
N TRP A 386 -5.59 3.08 0.89
CA TRP A 386 -6.49 2.13 1.56
C TRP A 386 -5.73 1.04 2.30
N SER A 387 -4.63 0.56 1.73
CA SER A 387 -3.77 -0.42 2.39
C SER A 387 -3.12 0.11 3.68
N LEU A 388 -3.06 1.44 3.90
CA LEU A 388 -2.57 2.05 5.15
C LEU A 388 -3.59 1.96 6.28
N LEU A 389 -4.88 1.88 5.95
CA LEU A 389 -5.97 2.01 6.92
C LEU A 389 -6.08 0.80 7.85
N ASP A 390 -5.56 -0.35 7.42
CA ASP A 390 -5.60 -1.62 8.14
C ASP A 390 -4.23 -2.04 8.70
N VAL A 391 -3.25 -1.12 8.70
CA VAL A 391 -1.92 -1.42 9.24
C VAL A 391 -1.93 -1.34 10.76
N GLU A 392 -1.63 -2.48 11.39
CA GLU A 392 -1.35 -2.57 12.82
C GLU A 392 0.16 -2.76 13.06
N GLY A 393 0.69 -2.04 14.05
CA GLY A 393 2.11 -2.10 14.43
C GLY A 393 3.05 -1.43 13.43
N GLY A 394 4.29 -1.24 13.86
CA GLY A 394 5.24 -0.34 13.20
C GLY A 394 5.05 1.10 13.64
N ASP A 395 5.62 2.04 12.87
CA ASP A 395 5.67 3.45 13.23
C ASP A 395 5.16 4.34 12.09
N ALA A 396 4.45 5.40 12.46
CA ALA A 396 4.01 6.47 11.58
C ALA A 396 4.75 7.76 11.91
N GLN A 397 5.19 8.50 10.89
CA GLN A 397 5.89 9.77 11.05
C GLN A 397 5.43 10.73 9.95
N PHE A 398 5.11 11.98 10.32
CA PHE A 398 4.91 13.03 9.33
C PHE A 398 6.14 13.92 9.26
N VAL A 399 6.70 14.05 8.06
CA VAL A 399 7.86 14.89 7.80
C VAL A 399 7.40 16.13 7.06
N VAL A 400 7.48 17.29 7.71
CA VAL A 400 7.15 18.59 7.11
C VAL A 400 8.25 18.97 6.13
N ARG A 401 8.02 18.65 4.85
CA ARG A 401 8.90 19.03 3.74
C ARG A 401 8.07 19.29 2.50
N ALA A 402 8.60 20.07 1.56
CA ALA A 402 7.99 20.10 0.25
C ALA A 402 7.99 18.67 -0.33
N PRO A 403 6.86 18.18 -0.88
CA PRO A 403 6.83 16.92 -1.59
C PRO A 403 7.65 17.06 -2.87
N GLU A 404 8.97 16.89 -2.75
CA GLU A 404 9.92 17.03 -3.85
C GLU A 404 10.04 15.72 -4.61
N ARG A 405 9.09 15.50 -5.51
CA ARG A 405 9.27 14.57 -6.62
C ARG A 405 9.20 15.37 -7.91
N LYS A 406 10.34 15.54 -8.57
CA LYS A 406 10.38 16.09 -9.93
C LYS A 406 9.45 15.26 -10.81
N GLY A 407 8.67 15.88 -11.70
CA GLY A 407 7.81 15.16 -12.65
C GLY A 407 6.58 14.49 -12.03
N LEU A 408 6.11 14.95 -10.87
CA LEU A 408 4.79 14.55 -10.38
C LEU A 408 3.73 14.97 -11.38
N VAL A 409 2.94 13.99 -11.80
CA VAL A 409 1.67 14.22 -12.47
C VAL A 409 0.77 15.03 -11.53
N PRO A 410 0.05 16.07 -12.01
CA PRO A 410 -0.75 16.95 -11.17
C PRO A 410 -2.00 16.23 -10.65
N LEU A 411 -1.83 15.39 -9.63
CA LEU A 411 -2.90 14.76 -8.88
C LEU A 411 -3.11 15.53 -7.58
N ALA A 412 -4.36 15.71 -7.17
CA ALA A 412 -4.72 16.44 -5.97
C ALA A 412 -5.99 15.83 -5.35
N LEU A 413 -5.84 14.66 -4.75
CA LEU A 413 -6.93 13.89 -4.15
C LEU A 413 -7.24 14.40 -2.74
N GLU A 414 -8.54 14.47 -2.40
CA GLU A 414 -8.96 14.81 -1.05
C GLU A 414 -8.81 13.61 -0.11
N ALA A 415 -8.09 13.80 1.01
CA ALA A 415 -7.76 12.71 1.92
C ALA A 415 -9.00 12.15 2.64
N VAL A 416 -9.88 13.01 3.16
CA VAL A 416 -11.02 12.60 3.99
C VAL A 416 -12.02 11.72 3.21
N PRO A 417 -12.50 12.11 1.99
CA PRO A 417 -13.36 11.23 1.20
C PRO A 417 -12.66 9.94 0.79
N LEU A 418 -11.36 9.99 0.48
CA LEU A 418 -10.61 8.81 0.08
C LEU A 418 -10.49 7.78 1.21
N VAL A 419 -10.28 8.25 2.45
CA VAL A 419 -10.22 7.40 3.64
C VAL A 419 -11.57 6.72 3.89
N LEU A 420 -12.67 7.48 3.82
CA LEU A 420 -14.01 6.90 4.01
C LEU A 420 -14.33 5.85 2.94
N ASP A 421 -14.00 6.12 1.68
CA ASP A 421 -14.11 5.15 0.58
C ASP A 421 -13.29 3.88 0.84
N GLY A 422 -12.14 4.00 1.51
CA GLY A 422 -11.32 2.86 1.90
C GLY A 422 -12.05 1.90 2.82
N TYR A 423 -12.70 2.42 3.87
CA TYR A 423 -13.52 1.58 4.75
C TYR A 423 -14.72 0.96 4.02
N ARG A 424 -15.34 1.71 3.09
CA ARG A 424 -16.48 1.21 2.30
C ARG A 424 -16.08 0.08 1.34
N LYS A 425 -14.88 0.12 0.75
CA LYS A 425 -14.50 -0.75 -0.38
C LYS A 425 -13.48 -1.83 -0.03
N ALA A 426 -12.55 -1.56 0.88
CA ALA A 426 -11.41 -2.44 1.15
C ALA A 426 -11.60 -3.36 2.38
N PHE A 427 -12.50 -3.02 3.31
CA PHE A 427 -12.66 -3.76 4.56
C PHE A 427 -13.72 -4.87 4.47
N THR A 428 -13.38 -6.05 5.00
CA THR A 428 -14.30 -7.18 5.11
C THR A 428 -15.25 -7.01 6.30
N LEU A 429 -16.42 -7.64 6.27
CA LEU A 429 -17.36 -7.60 7.40
C LEU A 429 -16.74 -8.12 8.71
N VAL A 430 -15.96 -9.21 8.63
CA VAL A 430 -15.27 -9.79 9.78
C VAL A 430 -14.33 -8.76 10.41
N ARG A 431 -13.52 -8.10 9.58
CA ARG A 431 -12.60 -7.07 10.05
C ARG A 431 -13.31 -5.85 10.65
N LEU A 432 -14.43 -5.44 10.06
CA LEU A 432 -15.24 -4.33 10.58
C LEU A 432 -15.84 -4.66 11.95
N ARG A 433 -16.29 -5.91 12.17
CA ARG A 433 -16.77 -6.37 13.48
C ARG A 433 -15.66 -6.40 14.54
N GLU A 434 -14.42 -6.72 14.19
CA GLU A 434 -13.29 -6.62 15.12
C GLU A 434 -13.03 -5.18 15.57
N LEU A 435 -13.25 -4.21 14.68
CA LEU A 435 -13.03 -2.79 14.94
C LEU A 435 -14.20 -2.12 15.68
N VAL A 436 -15.39 -2.72 15.67
CA VAL A 436 -16.61 -2.21 16.31
C VAL A 436 -17.01 -3.14 17.45
N GLU A 437 -16.86 -2.68 18.69
CA GLU A 437 -17.39 -3.40 19.84
C GLU A 437 -18.88 -3.08 20.02
N GLU A 438 -19.74 -4.10 20.06
CA GLU A 438 -21.21 -3.96 20.21
C GLU A 438 -21.63 -3.18 21.47
N SER A 439 -20.81 -3.24 22.52
CA SER A 439 -21.01 -2.51 23.78
C SER A 439 -20.75 -1.01 23.68
N LYS A 440 -20.10 -0.54 22.60
CA LYS A 440 -19.81 0.88 22.42
C LYS A 440 -21.06 1.65 22.01
N ARG A 441 -21.03 2.94 22.31
CA ARG A 441 -22.01 3.96 21.93
C ARG A 441 -21.26 5.07 21.23
N TYR A 442 -21.80 5.55 20.12
CA TYR A 442 -21.12 6.53 19.28
C TYR A 442 -21.75 7.91 19.45
N VAL A 443 -20.90 8.93 19.63
CA VAL A 443 -21.29 10.33 19.84
C VAL A 443 -20.57 11.21 18.81
N GLN A 444 -21.29 12.16 18.22
CA GLN A 444 -20.68 13.17 17.34
C GLN A 444 -19.74 14.12 18.07
N LEU A 445 -18.61 14.45 17.44
CA LEU A 445 -17.64 15.41 17.96
C LEU A 445 -17.98 16.86 17.58
N PRO A 446 -17.54 17.89 18.35
CA PRO A 446 -17.98 19.28 18.23
C PRO A 446 -17.77 19.99 16.87
N ASP A 447 -16.94 19.44 15.96
CA ASP A 447 -16.70 20.00 14.61
C ASP A 447 -17.06 19.03 13.48
N ALA A 448 -17.71 17.91 13.83
CA ALA A 448 -17.94 16.82 12.91
C ALA A 448 -18.91 17.19 11.77
N ALA A 449 -19.87 18.08 12.02
CA ALA A 449 -20.87 18.50 11.03
C ALA A 449 -20.26 19.21 9.80
N ALA A 450 -19.26 20.08 10.01
CA ALA A 450 -18.62 20.83 8.94
C ALA A 450 -17.72 19.94 8.04
N THR A 451 -17.20 18.85 8.61
CA THR A 451 -16.44 17.86 7.84
C THR A 451 -17.38 16.86 7.16
N ALA A 452 -18.45 16.44 7.84
CA ALA A 452 -19.49 15.58 7.29
C ALA A 452 -20.17 16.19 6.07
N SER A 453 -20.41 17.50 6.06
CA SER A 453 -21.03 18.19 4.92
C SER A 453 -20.16 18.20 3.65
N LYS A 454 -18.85 17.96 3.79
CA LYS A 454 -17.91 17.84 2.66
C LYS A 454 -17.81 16.41 2.14
N LEU A 455 -18.44 15.46 2.82
CA LEU A 455 -18.44 14.06 2.44
C LEU A 455 -19.68 13.75 1.60
N HIS A 456 -19.50 12.96 0.54
CA HIS A 456 -20.60 12.36 -0.20
C HIS A 456 -21.14 11.19 0.61
N LEU A 457 -22.03 11.50 1.57
CA LEU A 457 -22.71 10.52 2.40
C LEU A 457 -23.98 10.02 1.68
N SER A 458 -24.25 8.73 1.78
CA SER A 458 -25.55 8.17 1.39
C SER A 458 -26.65 8.64 2.35
N PRO A 459 -27.94 8.51 1.98
CA PRO A 459 -29.04 8.80 2.89
C PRO A 459 -28.93 8.00 4.20
N GLY A 460 -28.62 6.71 4.11
CA GLY A 460 -28.47 5.86 5.30
C GLY A 460 -27.28 6.25 6.17
N GLU A 461 -26.14 6.63 5.57
CA GLU A 461 -24.98 7.13 6.33
C GLU A 461 -25.26 8.46 7.02
N THR A 462 -26.05 9.33 6.38
CA THR A 462 -26.51 10.59 6.96
C THR A 462 -27.39 10.34 8.18
N THR A 463 -28.35 9.42 8.06
CA THR A 463 -29.21 9.00 9.17
C THR A 463 -28.39 8.37 10.30
N LEU A 464 -27.46 7.48 9.97
CA LEU A 464 -26.56 6.83 10.93
C LEU A 464 -25.74 7.87 11.71
N PHE A 465 -25.12 8.81 11.00
CA PHE A 465 -24.32 9.88 11.59
C PHE A 465 -25.18 10.76 12.50
N ALA A 466 -26.34 11.21 12.02
CA ALA A 466 -27.29 12.02 12.79
C ALA A 466 -27.81 11.29 14.05
N ALA A 467 -28.03 9.98 13.97
CA ALA A 467 -28.54 9.18 15.07
C ALA A 467 -27.50 8.86 16.16
N ALA A 468 -26.20 9.05 15.90
CA ALA A 468 -25.09 8.80 16.81
C ALA A 468 -24.95 9.87 17.90
N ASP A 469 -25.88 9.86 18.85
CA ASP A 469 -25.99 10.78 20.00
C ASP A 469 -25.50 10.17 21.33
N GLY A 470 -24.96 8.95 21.29
CA GLY A 470 -24.51 8.19 22.46
C GLY A 470 -25.58 7.39 23.19
N SER A 471 -26.86 7.53 22.82
CA SER A 471 -27.95 6.79 23.47
C SER A 471 -28.19 5.41 22.84
N LYS A 472 -27.86 5.25 21.55
CA LYS A 472 -28.23 4.10 20.72
C LYS A 472 -27.11 3.07 20.61
N THR A 473 -27.47 1.78 20.65
CA THR A 473 -26.53 0.68 20.41
C THR A 473 -26.05 0.66 18.96
N VAL A 474 -25.02 -0.14 18.65
CA VAL A 474 -24.63 -0.40 17.27
C VAL A 474 -25.79 -1.01 16.47
N GLU A 475 -26.52 -1.96 17.07
CA GLU A 475 -27.68 -2.60 16.44
C GLU A 475 -28.79 -1.58 16.12
N ASP A 476 -29.10 -0.68 17.05
CA ASP A 476 -30.07 0.40 16.84
C ASP A 476 -29.64 1.34 15.70
N LEU A 477 -28.34 1.68 15.64
CA LEU A 477 -27.80 2.54 14.59
C LEU A 477 -27.87 1.88 13.21
N VAL A 478 -27.55 0.58 13.13
CA VAL A 478 -27.69 -0.20 11.90
C VAL A 478 -29.16 -0.21 11.46
N LEU A 479 -30.07 -0.53 12.38
CA LEU A 479 -31.51 -0.61 12.09
C LEU A 479 -32.08 0.74 11.60
N LEU A 480 -31.78 1.84 12.29
CA LEU A 480 -32.28 3.17 11.93
C LEU A 480 -31.69 3.71 10.63
N SER A 481 -30.48 3.28 10.27
CA SER A 481 -29.80 3.74 9.06
C SER A 481 -30.37 3.12 7.77
N GLU A 482 -31.12 2.02 7.89
CA GLU A 482 -31.55 1.18 6.76
C GLU A 482 -30.41 0.66 5.87
N LEU A 483 -29.15 0.79 6.32
CA LEU A 483 -27.99 0.24 5.64
C LEU A 483 -27.83 -1.25 5.95
N GLY A 484 -27.24 -1.98 5.01
CA GLY A 484 -26.73 -3.32 5.32
C GLY A 484 -25.66 -3.25 6.41
N GLU A 485 -25.58 -4.27 7.27
CA GLU A 485 -24.67 -4.30 8.42
C GLU A 485 -23.22 -3.91 8.04
N ARG A 486 -22.67 -4.47 6.97
CA ARG A 486 -21.32 -4.15 6.49
C ARG A 486 -21.14 -2.66 6.18
N GLU A 487 -22.12 -2.04 5.55
CA GLU A 487 -22.07 -0.62 5.16
C GLU A 487 -22.17 0.28 6.39
N ALA A 488 -23.09 -0.03 7.30
CA ALA A 488 -23.23 0.67 8.57
C ALA A 488 -21.94 0.58 9.42
N LEU A 489 -21.35 -0.60 9.55
CA LEU A 489 -20.10 -0.78 10.29
C LEU A 489 -18.93 -0.07 9.60
N ALA A 490 -18.83 -0.10 8.27
CA ALA A 490 -17.82 0.64 7.52
C ALA A 490 -17.93 2.15 7.77
N ALA A 491 -19.16 2.69 7.78
CA ALA A 491 -19.42 4.08 8.08
C ALA A 491 -19.05 4.42 9.54
N LEU A 492 -19.46 3.61 10.52
CA LEU A 492 -19.11 3.81 11.93
C LEU A 492 -17.60 3.83 12.17
N VAL A 493 -16.86 2.86 11.62
CA VAL A 493 -15.40 2.80 11.71
C VAL A 493 -14.78 4.01 11.03
N GLY A 494 -15.21 4.32 9.81
CA GLY A 494 -14.70 5.45 9.04
C GLY A 494 -14.90 6.78 9.77
N PHE A 495 -16.10 7.05 10.25
CA PHE A 495 -16.42 8.25 11.02
C PHE A 495 -15.61 8.33 12.32
N THR A 496 -15.42 7.21 13.00
CA THR A 496 -14.64 7.17 14.25
C THR A 496 -13.16 7.45 13.98
N HIS A 497 -12.57 6.81 12.96
CA HIS A 497 -11.16 6.99 12.62
C HIS A 497 -10.87 8.38 12.02
N LEU A 498 -11.83 8.96 11.28
CA LEU A 498 -11.76 10.33 10.78
C LEU A 498 -11.97 11.41 11.86
N GLY A 499 -12.53 11.06 13.03
CA GLY A 499 -12.80 12.04 14.07
C GLY A 499 -14.11 12.76 13.99
N LEU A 500 -15.08 12.13 13.33
CA LEU A 500 -16.45 12.61 13.28
C LEU A 500 -17.27 12.03 14.43
N LEU A 501 -16.96 10.79 14.82
CA LEU A 501 -17.56 10.12 15.96
C LEU A 501 -16.50 9.75 17.00
N GLU A 502 -16.93 9.68 18.26
CA GLU A 502 -16.19 9.09 19.37
C GLU A 502 -16.96 7.89 19.89
N ALA A 503 -16.25 6.77 20.10
CA ALA A 503 -16.83 5.57 20.67
C ALA A 503 -16.63 5.55 22.19
N ARG A 504 -17.72 5.41 22.95
CA ARG A 504 -17.74 5.41 24.42
C ARG A 504 -18.28 4.10 24.95
N VAL A 505 -17.72 3.61 26.04
CA VAL A 505 -18.29 2.47 26.78
C VAL A 505 -19.49 2.97 27.56
N ALA A 506 -20.62 2.27 27.50
CA ALA A 506 -21.76 2.58 28.34
C ALA A 506 -21.36 2.49 29.82
N ALA A 507 -21.44 3.60 30.56
CA ALA A 507 -21.23 3.57 32.00
C ALA A 507 -22.26 2.62 32.60
N ASN A 508 -21.79 1.59 33.30
CA ASN A 508 -22.65 0.62 33.97
C ASN A 508 -23.53 1.39 34.96
N ARG A 509 -24.81 1.60 34.64
CA ARG A 509 -25.77 2.20 35.56
C ARG A 509 -25.97 1.23 36.72
N ARG A 510 -25.18 1.37 37.78
CA ARG A 510 -25.62 0.91 39.10
C ARG A 510 -26.82 1.77 39.46
N ILE A 511 -28.01 1.24 39.19
CA ILE A 511 -29.24 1.72 39.80
C ILE A 511 -29.09 1.44 41.29
N VAL A 512 -28.58 2.42 42.03
CA VAL A 512 -28.73 2.43 43.48
C VAL A 512 -30.16 2.90 43.71
N PHE A 513 -31.04 1.94 44.03
CA PHE A 513 -32.32 2.28 44.64
C PHE A 513 -32.00 2.89 46.00
N ALA A 514 -32.20 4.20 46.13
CA ALA A 514 -32.11 4.93 47.38
C ALA A 514 -33.39 4.73 48.22
#